data_AF-A0A948SI77-F1
#
_entry.id   AF-A0A948SI77-F1
#
_cell.length_a   1.000
_cell.length_b   1.000
_cell.length_c   1.000
_cell.angle_alpha   90.00
_cell.angle_beta   90.00
_cell.angle_gamma   90.00
#
_symmetry.space_group_name_H-M   'P 1'
#
loop_
_entity.id
_entity.type
_entity.pdbx_description
1 polymer ?
#
loop_
_entity_poly.entity_id
_entity_poly.type
_entity_poly.pdbx_seq_one_letter_code
_entity_poly.pdbx_strand_id
1 'polypeptide(L)'
;SQVAEWPGGPGAYEGGVHVEALGPGSQANAIKPEATAFVHRDTLFHIAYFSFWGQPESEQANIEWTDNTWQAMRPYASGQAYQNYIDGRLTSWREAYYAGNWKRLQKVKRKYDPRNVTEFRQGVTPAR
;
A
#
# COMPACT_ATOMS: atom_id res chain seq x y z
N SER A 1 -21.26 -13.57 0.06
CA SER A 1 -19.80 -13.64 0.28
C SER A 1 -19.47 -12.82 1.52
N GLN A 2 -18.42 -13.17 2.27
CA GLN A 2 -18.03 -12.52 3.54
C GLN A 2 -17.58 -11.04 3.43
N VAL A 3 -17.69 -10.44 2.24
CA VAL A 3 -17.22 -9.07 1.91
C VAL A 3 -18.39 -8.07 1.79
N ALA A 4 -19.65 -8.54 1.76
CA ALA A 4 -20.79 -7.70 1.45
C ALA A 4 -21.08 -6.61 2.50
N GLU A 5 -20.81 -6.89 3.77
CA GLU A 5 -21.07 -5.97 4.88
C GLU A 5 -19.87 -5.93 5.82
N TRP A 6 -19.42 -4.73 6.14
CA TRP A 6 -18.35 -4.51 7.12
C TRP A 6 -18.85 -4.80 8.54
N PRO A 7 -18.14 -5.61 9.35
CA PRO A 7 -18.62 -6.07 10.65
C PRO A 7 -18.73 -4.98 11.74
N GLY A 8 -18.00 -3.87 11.62
CA GLY A 8 -18.06 -2.78 12.60
C GLY A 8 -17.71 -3.22 14.03
N GLY A 9 -18.45 -2.71 15.01
CA GLY A 9 -18.27 -3.03 16.44
C GLY A 9 -18.46 -1.80 17.34
N PRO A 10 -18.50 -1.97 18.67
CA PRO A 10 -18.56 -0.84 19.60
C PRO A 10 -17.41 0.15 19.37
N GLY A 11 -17.76 1.43 19.18
CA GLY A 11 -16.78 2.49 18.91
C GLY A 11 -16.14 2.43 17.51
N ALA A 12 -16.59 1.55 16.62
CA ALA A 12 -16.20 1.57 15.22
C ALA A 12 -16.81 2.81 14.54
N TYR A 13 -16.04 3.47 13.68
CA TYR A 13 -16.44 4.73 13.04
C TYR A 13 -16.27 4.74 11.52
N GLU A 14 -15.46 3.85 10.96
CA GLU A 14 -15.26 3.79 9.51
C GLU A 14 -14.74 2.42 9.09
N GLY A 15 -15.21 1.90 7.96
CA GLY A 15 -14.68 0.71 7.34
C GLY A 15 -15.25 0.54 5.95
N GLY A 16 -14.44 0.07 5.02
CA GLY A 16 -14.82 0.06 3.62
C GLY A 16 -13.67 -0.05 2.64
N VAL A 17 -14.01 0.27 1.40
CA VAL A 17 -13.10 0.35 0.26
C VAL A 17 -13.14 1.77 -0.27
N HIS A 18 -12.05 2.50 -0.16
CA HIS A 18 -11.87 3.77 -0.85
C HIS A 18 -11.28 3.53 -2.23
N VAL A 19 -11.91 4.11 -3.25
CA VAL A 19 -11.49 4.01 -4.65
C VAL A 19 -11.24 5.40 -5.17
N GLU A 20 -9.96 5.72 -5.37
CA GLU A 20 -9.51 7.01 -5.91
C GLU A 20 -9.21 6.86 -7.40
N ALA A 21 -9.86 7.66 -8.25
CA ALA A 21 -9.66 7.59 -9.70
C ALA A 21 -8.32 8.22 -10.10
N LEU A 22 -7.48 7.44 -10.78
CA LEU A 22 -6.19 7.84 -11.34
C LEU A 22 -6.10 7.56 -12.84
N GLY A 23 -7.23 7.39 -13.52
CA GLY A 23 -7.33 6.89 -14.89
C GLY A 23 -6.63 7.71 -15.99
N PRO A 24 -6.79 7.29 -17.25
CA PRO A 24 -6.15 7.93 -18.39
C PRO A 24 -6.42 9.44 -18.43
N GLY A 25 -5.37 10.23 -18.63
CA GLY A 25 -5.44 11.70 -18.60
C GLY A 25 -5.21 12.33 -17.22
N SER A 26 -5.11 11.55 -16.13
CA SER A 26 -4.70 12.08 -14.84
C SER A 26 -3.26 12.63 -14.90
N GLN A 27 -3.00 13.72 -14.18
CA GLN A 27 -1.63 14.25 -14.04
C GLN A 27 -0.71 13.29 -13.25
N ALA A 28 -1.31 12.41 -12.44
CA ALA A 28 -0.58 11.32 -11.81
C ALA A 28 0.03 10.38 -12.85
N ASN A 29 -0.67 10.08 -13.96
CA ASN A 29 -0.17 9.19 -15.02
C ASN A 29 0.60 9.92 -16.13
N ALA A 30 0.75 11.25 -16.06
CA ALA A 30 1.31 12.06 -17.15
C ALA A 30 2.83 11.89 -17.38
N ILE A 31 3.56 11.30 -16.43
CA ILE A 31 5.02 11.11 -16.51
C ILE A 31 5.42 9.66 -16.27
N LYS A 32 6.60 9.28 -16.78
CA LYS A 32 7.14 7.92 -16.65
C LYS A 32 7.36 7.51 -15.19
N PRO A 33 7.18 6.22 -14.82
CA PRO A 33 7.44 5.70 -13.47
C PRO A 33 8.82 6.07 -12.88
N GLU A 34 9.85 6.15 -13.71
CA GLU A 34 11.23 6.42 -13.28
C GLU A 34 11.51 7.92 -13.05
N ALA A 35 10.61 8.81 -13.49
CA ALA A 35 10.78 10.25 -13.38
C ALA A 35 10.78 10.74 -11.92
N THR A 36 10.14 10.00 -11.01
CA THR A 36 10.05 10.33 -9.57
C THR A 36 10.25 9.09 -8.69
N ALA A 37 10.12 9.21 -7.37
CA ALA A 37 10.08 8.06 -6.48
C ALA A 37 8.70 7.35 -6.47
N PHE A 38 7.63 8.04 -6.88
CA PHE A 38 6.29 7.47 -7.03
C PHE A 38 6.16 6.77 -8.39
N VAL A 39 6.07 5.43 -8.34
CA VAL A 39 6.16 4.54 -9.53
C VAL A 39 4.81 4.21 -10.15
N HIS A 40 3.69 4.44 -9.45
CA HIS A 40 2.35 4.04 -9.87
C HIS A 40 1.76 5.03 -10.89
N ARG A 41 2.21 4.95 -12.14
CA ARG A 41 1.89 5.92 -13.21
C ARG A 41 1.01 5.37 -14.34
N ASP A 42 0.62 4.11 -14.27
CA ASP A 42 -0.26 3.46 -15.24
C ASP A 42 -1.33 2.67 -14.48
N THR A 43 -2.24 3.42 -13.86
CA THR A 43 -3.29 2.85 -12.99
C THR A 43 -4.62 3.50 -13.28
N LEU A 44 -5.71 2.74 -13.19
CA LEU A 44 -7.08 3.29 -13.28
C LEU A 44 -7.53 3.85 -11.93
N PHE A 45 -7.17 3.14 -10.86
CA PHE A 45 -7.59 3.45 -9.50
C PHE A 45 -6.46 3.17 -8.51
N HIS A 46 -6.43 3.95 -7.43
CA HIS A 46 -5.79 3.58 -6.18
C HIS A 46 -6.88 3.13 -5.21
N ILE A 47 -6.68 1.98 -4.57
CA ILE A 47 -7.69 1.36 -3.71
C ILE A 47 -7.11 1.14 -2.31
N ALA A 48 -7.78 1.68 -1.31
CA ALA A 48 -7.47 1.46 0.10
C ALA A 48 -8.57 0.62 0.75
N TYR A 49 -8.16 -0.40 1.50
CA TYR A 49 -9.01 -1.25 2.32
C TYR A 49 -8.73 -0.93 3.77
N PHE A 50 -9.75 -0.59 4.54
CA PHE A 50 -9.57 -0.24 5.94
C PHE A 50 -10.80 -0.60 6.75
N SER A 51 -10.55 -0.79 8.03
CA SER A 51 -11.56 -1.01 9.05
C SER A 51 -11.03 -0.41 10.34
N PHE A 52 -11.80 0.44 10.98
CA PHE A 52 -11.47 1.06 12.25
C PHE A 52 -12.47 0.59 13.30
N TRP A 53 -11.97 -0.09 14.33
CA TRP A 53 -12.76 -0.60 15.45
C TRP A 53 -12.33 0.04 16.75
N GLY A 54 -13.26 0.23 17.67
CA GLY A 54 -13.01 0.91 18.95
C GLY A 54 -12.58 -0.02 20.08
N GLN A 55 -13.00 -1.29 20.05
CA GLN A 55 -12.79 -2.24 21.14
C GLN A 55 -12.11 -3.54 20.67
N PRO A 56 -11.22 -4.16 21.49
CA PRO A 56 -10.46 -5.35 21.12
C PRO A 56 -11.32 -6.54 20.67
N GLU A 57 -12.51 -6.73 21.24
CA GLU A 57 -13.42 -7.82 20.88
C GLU A 57 -13.88 -7.80 19.41
N SER A 58 -13.78 -6.65 18.73
CA SER A 58 -14.12 -6.53 17.31
C SER A 58 -12.91 -6.68 16.38
N GLU A 59 -11.69 -6.74 16.91
CA GLU A 59 -10.44 -6.75 16.15
C GLU A 59 -10.40 -7.87 15.11
N GLN A 60 -10.61 -9.12 15.55
CA GLN A 60 -10.48 -10.29 14.68
C GLN A 60 -11.43 -10.22 13.48
N ALA A 61 -12.71 -9.89 13.72
CA ALA A 61 -13.71 -9.81 12.65
C ALA A 61 -13.37 -8.71 11.63
N ASN A 62 -12.85 -7.57 12.08
CA ASN A 62 -12.48 -6.45 11.21
C ASN A 62 -11.24 -6.75 10.37
N ILE A 63 -10.22 -7.37 10.97
CA ILE A 63 -9.02 -7.82 10.25
C ILE A 63 -9.38 -8.86 9.20
N GLU A 64 -10.15 -9.90 9.58
CA GLU A 64 -10.60 -10.95 8.66
C GLU A 64 -11.41 -10.38 7.50
N TRP A 65 -12.32 -9.44 7.78
CA TRP A 65 -13.11 -8.80 6.73
C TRP A 65 -12.22 -7.99 5.77
N THR A 66 -11.27 -7.21 6.28
CA THR A 66 -10.33 -6.44 5.46
C THR A 66 -9.48 -7.35 4.58
N ASP A 67 -8.97 -8.45 5.14
CA ASP A 67 -8.17 -9.44 4.43
C ASP A 67 -8.97 -10.13 3.33
N ASN A 68 -10.21 -10.56 3.64
CA ASN A 68 -11.10 -11.19 2.68
C ASN A 68 -11.48 -10.23 1.54
N THR A 69 -11.67 -8.95 1.85
CA THR A 69 -11.97 -7.91 0.85
C THR A 69 -10.77 -7.68 -0.06
N TRP A 70 -9.56 -7.55 0.50
CA TRP A 70 -8.32 -7.45 -0.26
C TRP A 70 -8.11 -8.66 -1.16
N GLN A 71 -8.32 -9.89 -0.65
CA GLN A 71 -8.23 -11.14 -1.40
C GLN A 71 -9.23 -11.20 -2.55
N ALA A 72 -10.49 -10.83 -2.32
CA ALA A 72 -11.53 -10.82 -3.35
C ALA A 72 -11.19 -9.86 -4.51
N MET A 73 -10.52 -8.75 -4.22
CA MET A 73 -10.09 -7.78 -5.21
C MET A 73 -8.78 -8.14 -5.92
N ARG A 74 -8.04 -9.15 -5.43
CA ARG A 74 -6.72 -9.49 -5.96
C ARG A 74 -6.64 -9.74 -7.46
N PRO A 75 -7.62 -10.43 -8.10
CA PRO A 75 -7.59 -10.67 -9.55
C PRO A 75 -7.66 -9.40 -10.40
N TYR A 76 -8.13 -8.29 -9.84
CA TYR A 76 -8.30 -7.01 -10.56
C TYR A 76 -7.19 -6.00 -10.26
N ALA A 77 -6.31 -6.29 -9.29
CA ALA A 77 -5.28 -5.37 -8.84
C ALA A 77 -3.91 -5.66 -9.48
N SER A 78 -3.12 -4.61 -9.70
CA SER A 78 -1.80 -4.70 -10.36
C SER A 78 -0.72 -5.46 -9.57
N GLY A 79 -0.94 -5.67 -8.27
CA GLY A 79 0.07 -6.23 -7.36
C GLY A 79 1.05 -5.20 -6.81
N GLN A 80 0.94 -3.94 -7.24
CA GLN A 80 1.62 -2.81 -6.61
C GLN A 80 0.86 -2.34 -5.37
N ALA A 81 1.55 -1.62 -4.49
CA ALA A 81 1.00 -1.03 -3.29
C ALA A 81 1.66 0.33 -3.04
N TYR A 82 1.00 1.23 -2.31
CA TYR A 82 1.54 2.57 -2.06
C TYR A 82 2.12 2.65 -0.65
N GLN A 83 3.40 3.06 -0.52
CA GLN A 83 4.11 3.06 0.76
C GLN A 83 3.52 3.97 1.86
N ASN A 84 2.57 4.86 1.56
CA ASN A 84 1.87 5.63 2.61
C ASN A 84 0.78 4.79 3.31
N TYR A 85 0.43 3.62 2.77
CA TYR A 85 -0.55 2.65 3.29
C TYR A 85 0.17 1.34 3.60
N ILE A 86 1.06 1.38 4.59
CA ILE A 86 1.99 0.29 4.91
C ILE A 86 1.23 -0.93 5.44
N ASP A 87 1.41 -2.07 4.78
CA ASP A 87 1.06 -3.38 5.34
C ASP A 87 2.33 -4.11 5.81
N GLY A 88 2.50 -4.21 7.14
CA GLY A 88 3.64 -4.88 7.75
C GLY A 88 3.73 -6.39 7.46
N ARG A 89 2.67 -7.01 6.93
CA ARG A 89 2.62 -8.42 6.52
C ARG A 89 2.99 -8.63 5.05
N LEU A 90 3.06 -7.56 4.25
CA LEU A 90 3.41 -7.65 2.83
C LEU A 90 4.88 -8.09 2.67
N THR A 91 5.09 -9.25 2.06
CA THR A 91 6.43 -9.85 1.90
C THR A 91 7.18 -9.33 0.66
N SER A 92 6.47 -9.09 -0.43
CA SER A 92 6.99 -8.54 -1.70
C SER A 92 6.98 -7.01 -1.74
N TRP A 93 7.13 -6.36 -0.58
CA TRP A 93 6.95 -4.92 -0.43
C TRP A 93 7.93 -4.10 -1.26
N ARG A 94 9.14 -4.60 -1.54
CA ARG A 94 10.15 -3.86 -2.32
C ARG A 94 9.66 -3.65 -3.75
N GLU A 95 9.21 -4.72 -4.37
CA GLU A 95 8.67 -4.72 -5.73
C GLU A 95 7.33 -3.98 -5.76
N ALA A 96 6.45 -4.22 -4.77
CA ALA A 96 5.13 -3.61 -4.71
C ALA A 96 5.17 -2.09 -4.54
N TYR A 97 6.03 -1.57 -3.64
CA TYR A 97 6.14 -0.14 -3.35
C TYR A 97 7.05 0.60 -4.35
N TYR A 98 8.18 0.01 -4.75
CA TYR A 98 9.23 0.74 -5.46
C TYR A 98 9.49 0.27 -6.89
N ALA A 99 8.93 -0.88 -7.31
CA ALA A 99 9.09 -1.45 -8.64
C ALA A 99 10.56 -1.36 -9.14
N GLY A 100 10.75 -0.89 -10.39
CA GLY A 100 12.08 -0.71 -10.98
C GLY A 100 12.98 0.34 -10.30
N ASN A 101 12.42 1.21 -9.45
CA ASN A 101 13.16 2.30 -8.82
C ASN A 101 13.94 1.88 -7.58
N TRP A 102 13.72 0.68 -7.02
CA TRP A 102 14.38 0.20 -5.81
C TRP A 102 15.90 0.42 -5.81
N LYS A 103 16.59 -0.04 -6.87
CA LYS A 103 18.06 0.09 -6.98
C LYS A 103 18.54 1.55 -7.00
N ARG A 104 17.77 2.46 -7.61
CA ARG A 104 18.10 3.90 -7.61
C ARG A 104 17.96 4.48 -6.21
N LEU A 105 16.90 4.12 -5.49
CA LEU A 105 16.69 4.55 -4.11
C LEU A 105 17.79 4.06 -3.18
N GLN A 106 18.25 2.81 -3.34
CA GLN A 106 19.38 2.28 -2.56
C GLN A 106 20.67 3.08 -2.76
N LYS A 107 20.94 3.56 -3.99
CA LYS A 107 22.09 4.44 -4.27
C LYS A 107 21.96 5.79 -3.57
N VAL A 108 20.76 6.37 -3.55
CA VAL A 108 20.47 7.62 -2.82
C VAL A 108 20.67 7.39 -1.31
N LYS A 109 20.08 6.33 -0.75
CA LYS A 109 20.25 5.96 0.66
C LYS A 109 21.72 5.77 1.03
N ARG A 110 22.54 5.10 0.20
CA ARG A 110 23.99 4.98 0.43
C ARG A 110 24.71 6.32 0.42
N LYS A 111 24.33 7.25 -0.46
CA LYS A 111 24.96 8.58 -0.55
C LYS A 111 24.69 9.44 0.69
N TYR A 112 23.46 9.41 1.20
CA TYR A 112 23.01 10.34 2.25
C TYR A 112 22.92 9.70 3.65
N ASP A 113 22.77 8.39 3.74
CA ASP A 113 22.68 7.62 4.98
C ASP A 113 23.41 6.27 4.87
N PRO A 114 24.74 6.27 4.65
CA PRO A 114 25.53 5.05 4.46
C PRO A 114 25.54 4.13 5.68
N ARG A 115 25.27 4.67 6.88
CA ARG A 115 25.19 3.92 8.14
C ARG A 115 23.79 3.43 8.48
N ASN A 116 22.80 3.71 7.60
CA ASN A 116 21.41 3.32 7.78
C ASN A 116 20.78 3.81 9.10
N VAL A 117 21.07 5.05 9.51
CA VAL A 117 20.55 5.64 10.76
C VAL A 117 19.03 5.77 10.74
N THR A 118 18.43 6.05 9.58
CA THR A 118 16.96 6.13 9.41
C THR A 118 16.39 4.80 8.93
N GLU A 119 16.67 3.72 9.65
CA GLU A 119 16.19 2.39 9.31
C GLU A 119 14.70 2.18 9.60
N PHE A 120 14.07 1.31 8.82
CA PHE A 120 12.69 0.90 9.01
C PHE A 120 12.48 -0.50 8.41
N ARG A 121 11.56 -1.29 8.98
CA ARG A 121 11.35 -2.71 8.61
C ARG A 121 11.08 -2.91 7.12
N GLN A 122 10.28 -2.04 6.51
CA GLN A 122 10.01 -2.02 5.06
C GLN A 122 10.63 -0.77 4.39
N GLY A 123 11.77 -0.30 4.90
CA GLY A 123 12.47 0.87 4.40
C GLY A 123 13.57 0.53 3.38
N VAL A 124 13.94 1.50 2.54
CA VAL A 124 15.06 1.37 1.61
C VAL A 124 16.37 1.21 2.37
N THR A 125 17.14 0.17 2.07
CA THR A 125 18.47 -0.05 2.63
C THR A 125 19.56 0.51 1.70
N PRO A 126 20.71 0.96 2.24
CA PRO A 126 21.85 1.38 1.41
C PRO A 126 22.24 0.29 0.42
N ALA A 127 22.61 0.68 -0.80
CA ALA A 127 23.26 -0.25 -1.72
C ALA A 127 24.55 -0.79 -1.07
N ARG A 128 24.87 -2.05 -1.35
CA ARG A 128 26.18 -2.61 -1.01
C ARG A 128 27.30 -1.83 -1.72
#